data_AF-A0A8C6QGE6-F1
#
_entry.id   AF-A0A8C6QGE6-F1
#
_cell.length_a   1.000
_cell.length_b   1.000
_cell.length_c   1.000
_cell.angle_alpha   90.00
_cell.angle_beta   90.00
_cell.angle_gamma   90.00
#
_symmetry.space_group_name_H-M   'P 1'
#
loop_
_entity.id
_entity.type
_entity.pdbx_description
1 polymer ?
#
loop_
_entity_poly.entity_id
_entity_poly.type
_entity_poly.pdbx_seq_one_letter_code
_entity_poly.pdbx_strand_id
1 'polypeptide(L)'
;LNGGSWNGQFCLCPSGFTGDRCQHVSVICQNGGSWDGLKCQCTSVFYGPRCEYVVESIEIEQTVSASVEVTVRVTSEDFSEDLLNNSSQKFKDFSKKFTEQMAIIYAGIPEYAGVVIKELRRGSVVVDYDVILKAPYTQEYQEEFQNISMDVKEKIKAATEKQISGANNTCSTLLCFDSSATQVQNVSVKNYNPEETCKKVAGDVYSQYFTVEHKNDKLYCITPCMSGFKASLECNYGKCQLERSGPRCLCLTTDTHWYSGEACDWGIQKSLVYGLVGAGVAVLLVILVILLVFSIRYRREAQSQRSRVSDLYKWNEEEGRSTPGSFQNIGFDLREEREDYVHMDSMYSNFQPSLNNIDPERKIQIQRPQVVMTAL
;
A
#
# COMPACT_ATOMS: atom_id res chain seq x y z
N LEU A 1 -17.62 -28.38 2.35
CA LEU A 1 -17.22 -27.14 3.04
C LEU A 1 -16.79 -26.13 1.98
N ASN A 2 -16.68 -24.84 2.32
CA ASN A 2 -16.11 -23.80 1.43
C ASN A 2 -16.68 -23.76 0.00
N GLY A 3 -17.99 -24.01 -0.17
CA GLY A 3 -18.66 -23.96 -1.47
C GLY A 3 -18.39 -25.15 -2.43
N GLY A 4 -17.80 -26.25 -1.95
CA GLY A 4 -17.62 -27.47 -2.76
C GLY A 4 -18.93 -28.16 -3.13
N SER A 5 -19.02 -28.71 -4.35
CA SER A 5 -20.17 -29.46 -4.84
C SER A 5 -19.87 -30.97 -4.93
N TRP A 6 -20.79 -31.81 -4.47
CA TRP A 6 -20.59 -33.26 -4.47
C TRP A 6 -21.08 -33.86 -5.79
N ASN A 7 -20.24 -34.63 -6.49
CA ASN A 7 -20.60 -35.25 -7.77
C ASN A 7 -20.98 -36.75 -7.67
N GLY A 8 -21.02 -37.32 -6.47
CA GLY A 8 -21.31 -38.74 -6.24
C GLY A 8 -20.10 -39.61 -5.91
N GLN A 9 -18.87 -39.18 -6.23
CA GLN A 9 -17.63 -39.89 -5.90
C GLN A 9 -16.63 -39.03 -5.12
N PHE A 10 -16.53 -37.74 -5.45
CA PHE A 10 -15.65 -36.80 -4.77
C PHE A 10 -16.27 -35.40 -4.73
N CYS A 11 -15.75 -34.55 -3.84
CA CYS A 11 -16.17 -33.16 -3.73
C CYS A 11 -15.39 -32.31 -4.73
N LEU A 12 -16.08 -31.65 -5.65
CA LEU A 12 -15.54 -30.64 -6.56
C LEU A 12 -15.32 -29.35 -5.77
N CYS A 13 -14.07 -28.99 -5.56
CA CYS A 13 -13.71 -27.81 -4.79
C CYS A 13 -13.59 -26.56 -5.68
N PRO A 14 -14.14 -25.41 -5.27
CA PRO A 14 -13.90 -24.15 -5.96
C PRO A 14 -12.43 -23.75 -5.87
N SER A 15 -11.99 -22.91 -6.81
CA SER A 15 -10.60 -22.43 -6.90
C SER A 15 -10.12 -21.90 -5.55
N GLY A 16 -8.99 -22.43 -5.06
CA GLY A 16 -8.40 -22.06 -3.78
C GLY A 16 -8.70 -23.03 -2.63
N PHE A 17 -9.38 -24.14 -2.88
CA PHE A 17 -9.63 -25.18 -1.88
C PHE A 17 -9.33 -26.59 -2.40
N THR A 18 -8.83 -27.45 -1.54
CA THR A 18 -8.45 -28.85 -1.81
C THR A 18 -8.88 -29.79 -0.68
N GLY A 19 -8.74 -31.09 -0.91
CA GLY A 19 -9.15 -32.16 0.00
C GLY A 19 -10.56 -32.68 -0.25
N ASP A 20 -10.86 -33.84 0.32
CA ASP A 20 -12.08 -34.62 0.02
C ASP A 20 -13.39 -33.90 0.37
N ARG A 21 -13.31 -32.86 1.21
CA ARG A 21 -14.44 -32.01 1.62
C ARG A 21 -14.18 -30.53 1.34
N CYS A 22 -13.14 -30.21 0.57
CA CYS A 22 -12.65 -28.84 0.31
C CYS A 22 -12.23 -28.12 1.60
N GLN A 23 -11.69 -28.87 2.55
CA GLN A 23 -11.32 -28.37 3.88
C GLN A 23 -9.94 -27.68 3.90
N HIS A 24 -9.08 -27.97 2.93
CA HIS A 24 -7.74 -27.38 2.86
C HIS A 24 -7.78 -26.15 1.95
N VAL A 25 -7.11 -25.07 2.35
CA VAL A 25 -6.89 -23.93 1.47
C VAL A 25 -5.77 -24.30 0.51
N SER A 26 -6.08 -24.34 -0.78
CA SER A 26 -5.06 -24.45 -1.82
C SER A 26 -4.34 -23.12 -1.89
N VAL A 27 -3.06 -23.09 -1.51
CA VAL A 27 -2.25 -21.88 -1.65
C VAL A 27 -1.98 -21.66 -3.14
N ILE A 28 -2.75 -20.77 -3.76
CA ILE A 28 -2.50 -20.34 -5.14
C ILE A 28 -1.49 -19.20 -5.08
N CYS A 29 -0.32 -19.43 -5.67
CA CYS A 29 0.70 -18.41 -5.89
C CYS A 29 0.25 -17.44 -6.98
N GLN A 30 0.44 -16.15 -6.72
CA GLN A 30 0.12 -15.06 -7.64
C GLN A 30 1.35 -14.67 -8.45
N ASN A 31 1.12 -13.83 -9.46
CA ASN A 31 2.17 -13.14 -10.22
C ASN A 31 3.31 -14.06 -10.75
N GLY A 32 2.95 -15.25 -11.23
CA GLY A 32 3.90 -16.20 -11.80
C GLY A 32 4.72 -16.99 -10.78
N GLY A 33 4.41 -16.91 -9.49
CA GLY A 33 5.05 -17.75 -8.47
C GLY A 33 4.70 -19.23 -8.63
N SER A 34 5.64 -20.11 -8.27
CA SER A 34 5.49 -21.56 -8.32
C SER A 34 5.38 -22.17 -6.92
N TRP A 35 4.51 -23.16 -6.73
CA TRP A 35 4.38 -23.86 -5.45
C TRP A 35 5.39 -25.00 -5.36
N ASP A 36 6.25 -25.00 -4.36
CA ASP A 36 7.29 -26.02 -4.17
C ASP A 36 6.90 -27.19 -3.26
N GLY A 37 5.63 -27.20 -2.79
CA GLY A 37 5.12 -28.16 -1.82
C GLY A 37 5.01 -27.59 -0.40
N LEU A 38 5.72 -26.51 -0.09
CA LEU A 38 5.71 -25.87 1.24
C LEU A 38 5.38 -24.38 1.18
N LYS A 39 5.89 -23.65 0.18
CA LYS A 39 5.68 -22.21 0.01
C LYS A 39 5.61 -21.82 -1.47
N CYS A 40 5.14 -20.60 -1.72
CA CYS A 40 5.27 -19.99 -3.02
C CYS A 40 6.70 -19.49 -3.25
N GLN A 41 7.33 -19.94 -4.32
CA GLN A 41 8.57 -19.39 -4.85
C GLN A 41 8.21 -18.25 -5.79
N CYS A 42 8.56 -17.04 -5.38
CA CYS A 42 8.25 -15.82 -6.12
C CYS A 42 9.34 -15.50 -7.14
N THR A 43 8.96 -14.85 -8.23
CA THR A 43 9.94 -14.22 -9.14
C THR A 43 10.63 -13.05 -8.44
N SER A 44 11.76 -12.58 -8.96
CA SER A 44 12.60 -11.56 -8.33
C SER A 44 11.89 -10.24 -7.95
N VAL A 45 10.78 -9.92 -8.61
CA VAL A 45 10.01 -8.69 -8.38
C VAL A 45 8.85 -8.81 -7.39
N PHE A 46 8.53 -10.01 -6.90
CA PHE A 46 7.41 -10.24 -5.99
C PHE A 46 7.84 -10.92 -4.69
N TYR A 47 7.10 -10.67 -3.61
CA TYR A 47 7.27 -11.30 -2.32
C TYR A 47 5.93 -11.53 -1.62
N GLY A 48 5.97 -12.23 -0.48
CA GLY A 48 4.80 -12.57 0.32
C GLY A 48 4.46 -14.07 0.26
N PRO A 49 3.56 -14.55 1.13
CA PRO A 49 3.21 -15.97 1.21
C PRO A 49 2.58 -16.50 -0.09
N ARG A 50 2.02 -15.60 -0.91
CA ARG A 50 1.39 -15.90 -2.19
C ARG A 50 2.00 -15.09 -3.33
N CYS A 51 3.17 -14.46 -3.16
CA CYS A 51 3.79 -13.56 -4.15
C CYS A 51 2.89 -12.39 -4.55
N GLU A 52 2.11 -11.87 -3.59
CA GLU A 52 1.10 -10.84 -3.80
C GLU A 52 1.65 -9.41 -3.76
N TYR A 53 2.83 -9.20 -3.18
CA TYR A 53 3.43 -7.89 -2.99
C TYR A 53 4.60 -7.66 -3.93
N VAL A 54 4.80 -6.41 -4.37
CA VAL A 54 5.94 -6.01 -5.21
C VAL A 54 7.10 -5.59 -4.30
N VAL A 55 8.31 -6.06 -4.60
CA VAL A 55 9.51 -5.65 -3.85
C VAL A 55 9.76 -4.15 -3.97
N GLU A 56 10.31 -3.54 -2.92
CA GLU A 56 10.62 -2.10 -2.92
C GLU A 56 11.84 -1.78 -3.80
N SER A 57 12.74 -2.74 -3.95
CA SER A 57 13.96 -2.65 -4.75
C SER A 57 14.28 -3.96 -5.46
N ILE A 58 14.81 -3.86 -6.66
CA ILE A 58 15.28 -5.00 -7.46
C ILE A 58 16.81 -4.93 -7.55
N GLU A 59 17.46 -6.05 -7.29
CA GLU A 59 18.87 -6.24 -7.62
C GLU A 59 18.99 -6.48 -9.12
N ILE A 60 19.61 -5.53 -9.83
CA ILE A 60 19.93 -5.68 -11.25
C ILE A 60 21.38 -6.10 -11.41
N GLU A 61 21.67 -6.95 -12.40
CA GLU A 61 23.05 -7.30 -12.74
C GLU A 61 23.79 -6.05 -13.21
N GLN A 62 24.66 -5.51 -12.36
CA GLN A 62 25.50 -4.36 -12.67
C GLN A 62 26.75 -4.80 -13.43
N THR A 63 26.65 -5.72 -14.40
CA THR A 63 27.79 -6.16 -15.19
C THR A 63 27.67 -5.64 -16.61
N VAL A 64 28.60 -4.78 -16.98
CA VAL A 64 28.75 -4.28 -18.35
C VAL A 64 29.76 -5.13 -19.11
N SER A 65 29.60 -5.20 -20.42
CA SER A 65 30.48 -5.97 -21.27
C SER A 65 30.95 -5.17 -22.48
N ALA A 66 32.22 -5.36 -22.84
CA ALA A 66 32.80 -4.83 -24.06
C ALA A 66 33.48 -5.95 -24.85
N SER A 67 33.67 -5.73 -26.14
CA SER A 67 34.41 -6.63 -27.03
C SER A 67 35.51 -5.88 -27.75
N VAL A 68 36.71 -6.42 -27.74
CA VAL A 68 37.85 -5.91 -28.54
C VAL A 68 38.10 -6.90 -29.67
N GLU A 69 37.96 -6.44 -30.91
CA GLU A 69 38.23 -7.27 -32.07
C GLU A 69 39.74 -7.36 -32.34
N VAL A 70 40.22 -8.59 -32.47
CA VAL A 70 41.63 -8.91 -32.66
C VAL A 70 41.77 -9.92 -33.79
N THR A 71 42.78 -9.71 -34.62
CA THR A 71 43.22 -10.65 -35.64
C THR A 71 44.61 -11.15 -35.29
N VAL A 72 44.81 -12.46 -35.29
CA VAL A 72 46.14 -13.09 -35.17
C VAL A 72 46.30 -14.19 -36.22
N ARG A 73 47.54 -14.49 -36.60
CA ARG A 73 47.87 -15.62 -37.48
C ARG A 73 48.54 -16.70 -36.66
N VAL A 74 48.03 -17.93 -36.73
CA VAL A 74 48.59 -19.08 -36.00
C VAL A 74 49.56 -19.84 -36.91
N THR A 75 50.82 -19.94 -36.50
CA THR A 75 51.88 -20.58 -37.30
C THR A 75 52.13 -22.04 -36.92
N SER A 76 51.66 -22.47 -35.75
CA SER A 76 51.87 -23.83 -35.22
C SER A 76 50.83 -24.86 -35.67
N GLU A 77 49.83 -24.46 -36.44
CA GLU A 77 48.73 -25.33 -36.88
C GLU A 77 48.53 -25.21 -38.39
N ASP A 78 48.36 -26.36 -39.06
CA ASP A 78 48.11 -26.41 -40.49
C ASP A 78 46.64 -26.14 -40.80
N PHE A 79 46.41 -25.27 -41.78
CA PHE A 79 45.06 -24.97 -42.24
C PHE A 79 44.42 -26.18 -42.94
N SER A 80 43.13 -26.40 -42.67
CA SER A 80 42.29 -27.36 -43.40
C SER A 80 40.87 -26.83 -43.52
N GLU A 81 40.14 -27.26 -44.55
CA GLU A 81 38.75 -26.87 -44.80
C GLU A 81 37.82 -27.16 -43.61
N ASP A 82 38.06 -28.21 -42.83
CA ASP A 82 37.26 -28.53 -41.64
C ASP A 82 37.27 -27.40 -40.59
N LEU A 83 38.30 -26.55 -40.58
CA LEU A 83 38.36 -25.38 -39.70
C LEU A 83 37.36 -24.28 -40.10
N LEU A 84 36.85 -24.29 -41.33
CA LEU A 84 35.79 -23.36 -41.74
C LEU A 84 34.41 -23.77 -41.21
N ASN A 85 34.27 -25.02 -40.76
CA ASN A 85 33.02 -25.55 -40.23
C ASN A 85 33.05 -25.57 -38.69
N ASN A 86 32.30 -24.66 -38.06
CA ASN A 86 32.20 -24.53 -36.60
C ASN A 86 31.71 -25.79 -35.87
N SER A 87 31.08 -26.71 -36.59
CA SER A 87 30.54 -27.96 -36.05
C SER A 87 31.52 -29.13 -36.15
N SER A 88 32.59 -28.98 -36.94
CA SER A 88 33.61 -30.02 -37.13
C SER A 88 34.38 -30.27 -35.84
N GLN A 89 34.88 -31.50 -35.68
CA GLN A 89 35.72 -31.83 -34.53
C GLN A 89 37.02 -31.01 -34.55
N LYS A 90 37.60 -30.79 -35.73
CA LYS A 90 38.84 -30.04 -35.90
C LYS A 90 38.71 -28.57 -35.49
N PHE A 91 37.59 -27.92 -35.79
CA PHE A 91 37.30 -26.56 -35.30
C PHE A 91 37.14 -26.54 -33.78
N LYS A 92 36.40 -27.49 -33.19
CA LYS A 92 36.18 -27.55 -31.75
C LYS A 92 37.48 -27.75 -30.97
N ASP A 93 38.33 -28.65 -31.45
CA ASP A 93 39.64 -28.92 -30.86
C ASP A 93 40.55 -27.70 -30.97
N PHE A 94 40.59 -27.05 -32.14
CA PHE A 94 41.31 -25.79 -32.34
C PHE A 94 40.78 -24.69 -31.42
N SER A 95 39.46 -24.48 -31.38
CA SER A 95 38.82 -23.45 -30.58
C SER A 95 39.12 -23.62 -29.10
N LYS A 96 39.10 -24.86 -28.59
CA LYS A 96 39.50 -25.16 -27.21
C LYS A 96 40.96 -24.75 -26.95
N LYS A 97 41.90 -25.19 -27.79
CA LYS A 97 43.32 -24.81 -27.65
C LYS A 97 43.50 -23.30 -27.73
N PHE A 98 42.83 -22.65 -28.69
CA PHE A 98 42.90 -21.21 -28.89
C PHE A 98 42.42 -20.44 -27.65
N THR A 99 41.27 -20.82 -27.09
CA THR A 99 40.74 -20.21 -25.88
C THR A 99 41.68 -20.41 -24.68
N GLU A 100 42.26 -21.60 -24.50
CA GLU A 100 43.24 -21.89 -23.44
C GLU A 100 44.50 -21.01 -23.60
N GLN A 101 45.04 -20.88 -24.80
CA GLN A 101 46.21 -20.05 -25.07
C GLN A 101 45.91 -18.56 -24.84
N MET A 102 44.73 -18.07 -25.25
CA MET A 102 44.32 -16.69 -25.02
C MET A 102 44.14 -16.38 -23.53
N ALA A 103 43.61 -17.32 -22.74
CA ALA A 103 43.50 -17.16 -21.29
C ALA A 103 44.88 -16.98 -20.62
N ILE A 104 45.92 -17.65 -21.13
CA ILE A 104 47.30 -17.48 -20.66
C ILE A 104 47.85 -16.11 -21.07
N ILE A 105 47.62 -15.67 -22.31
CA ILE A 105 48.12 -14.38 -22.81
C ILE A 105 47.49 -13.20 -22.05
N TYR A 106 46.19 -13.24 -21.85
CA TYR A 106 45.44 -12.20 -21.16
C TYR A 106 45.41 -12.38 -19.64
N ALA A 107 46.12 -13.37 -19.10
CA ALA A 107 46.28 -13.53 -17.66
C ALA A 107 46.78 -12.23 -17.03
N GLY A 108 46.11 -11.78 -15.97
CA GLY A 108 46.40 -10.51 -15.28
C GLY A 108 45.59 -9.31 -15.77
N ILE A 109 44.66 -9.47 -16.72
CA ILE A 109 43.54 -8.53 -16.92
C ILE A 109 42.34 -9.07 -16.13
N PRO A 110 41.95 -8.44 -14.99
CA PRO A 110 40.85 -8.94 -14.16
C PRO A 110 39.50 -9.02 -14.89
N GLU A 111 39.26 -8.13 -15.85
CA GLU A 111 38.01 -7.99 -16.60
C GLU A 111 37.92 -8.99 -17.76
N TYR A 112 38.97 -9.77 -18.03
CA TYR A 112 38.96 -10.78 -19.10
C TYR A 112 37.99 -11.92 -18.76
N ALA A 113 36.95 -12.07 -19.59
CA ALA A 113 35.94 -13.12 -19.44
C ALA A 113 36.12 -14.28 -20.43
N GLY A 114 36.85 -14.08 -21.54
CA GLY A 114 37.08 -15.10 -22.55
C GLY A 114 37.27 -14.53 -23.96
N VAL A 115 37.25 -15.42 -24.95
CA VAL A 115 37.32 -15.06 -26.37
C VAL A 115 36.23 -15.76 -27.18
N VAL A 116 35.76 -15.12 -28.24
CA VAL A 116 34.82 -15.68 -29.22
C VAL A 116 35.43 -15.59 -30.60
N ILE A 117 35.66 -16.73 -31.25
CA ILE A 117 36.18 -16.79 -32.63
C ILE A 117 35.04 -16.40 -33.59
N LYS A 118 35.23 -15.34 -34.38
CA LYS A 118 34.30 -14.94 -35.45
C LYS A 118 34.50 -15.78 -36.70
N GLU A 119 35.75 -15.85 -37.16
CA GLU A 119 36.09 -16.49 -38.42
C GLU A 119 37.53 -17.01 -38.42
N LEU A 120 37.75 -18.07 -39.20
CA LEU A 120 39.07 -18.60 -39.53
C LEU A 120 39.31 -18.46 -41.03
N ARG A 121 40.38 -17.77 -41.43
CA ARG A 121 40.72 -17.49 -42.83
C ARG A 121 41.96 -18.27 -43.27
N ARG A 122 42.04 -18.47 -44.60
CA ARG A 122 43.17 -19.16 -45.27
C ARG A 122 44.48 -18.37 -45.08
N GLY A 123 45.60 -19.09 -44.94
CA GLY A 123 46.95 -18.52 -44.85
C GLY A 123 47.59 -18.65 -43.46
N SER A 124 47.90 -19.89 -43.05
CA SER A 124 48.36 -20.28 -41.70
C SER A 124 47.37 -19.84 -40.61
N VAL A 125 46.16 -20.42 -40.69
CA VAL A 125 45.04 -20.24 -39.74
C VAL A 125 44.97 -18.81 -39.16
N VAL A 126 44.47 -17.88 -39.96
CA VAL A 126 44.22 -16.50 -39.49
C VAL A 126 42.92 -16.49 -38.70
N VAL A 127 42.97 -16.03 -37.45
CA VAL A 127 41.84 -16.04 -36.52
C VAL A 127 41.39 -14.60 -36.29
N ASP A 128 40.14 -14.31 -36.66
CA ASP A 128 39.46 -13.10 -36.25
C ASP A 128 38.59 -13.43 -35.03
N TYR A 129 38.81 -12.76 -33.91
CA TYR A 129 38.14 -13.07 -32.65
C TYR A 129 37.86 -11.81 -31.83
N ASP A 130 36.84 -11.90 -30.97
CA ASP A 130 36.57 -10.89 -29.95
C ASP A 130 37.15 -11.34 -28.62
N VAL A 131 37.87 -10.44 -27.95
CA VAL A 131 38.17 -10.53 -26.52
C VAL A 131 36.98 -9.98 -25.76
N ILE A 132 36.36 -10.80 -24.91
CA ILE A 132 35.20 -10.42 -24.11
C ILE A 132 35.68 -9.89 -22.77
N LEU A 133 35.33 -8.65 -22.48
CA LEU A 133 35.61 -7.99 -21.22
C LEU A 133 34.31 -7.84 -20.42
N LYS A 134 34.35 -8.08 -19.11
CA LYS A 134 33.24 -7.89 -18.17
C LYS A 134 33.74 -7.16 -16.93
N ALA A 135 33.04 -6.10 -16.56
CA ALA A 135 33.35 -5.30 -15.39
C ALA A 135 32.06 -4.90 -14.67
N PRO A 136 32.12 -4.60 -13.35
CA PRO A 136 31.01 -3.96 -12.68
C PRO A 136 30.71 -2.59 -13.32
N TYR A 137 29.44 -2.18 -13.32
CA TYR A 137 29.01 -0.90 -13.85
C TYR A 137 29.55 0.24 -12.98
N THR A 138 30.24 1.17 -13.61
CA THR A 138 30.65 2.46 -13.07
C THR A 138 30.10 3.57 -13.98
N GLN A 139 30.04 4.81 -13.51
CA GLN A 139 29.57 5.90 -14.37
C GLN A 139 30.55 6.17 -15.54
N GLU A 140 31.83 5.91 -15.32
CA GLU A 140 32.94 6.07 -16.26
C GLU A 140 33.34 4.76 -16.98
N TYR A 141 32.51 3.72 -16.94
CA TYR A 141 32.85 2.38 -17.45
C TYR A 141 33.33 2.37 -18.92
N GLN A 142 32.86 3.31 -19.73
CA GLN A 142 33.28 3.43 -21.13
C GLN A 142 34.76 3.81 -21.25
N GLU A 143 35.23 4.75 -20.42
CA GLU A 143 36.63 5.17 -20.38
C GLU A 143 37.51 4.07 -19.79
N GLU A 144 37.01 3.38 -18.77
CA GLU A 144 37.67 2.21 -18.17
C GLU A 144 37.91 1.10 -19.21
N PHE A 145 36.91 0.75 -20.01
CA PHE A 145 37.07 -0.22 -21.09
C PHE A 145 38.03 0.25 -22.20
N GLN A 146 38.14 1.56 -22.45
CA GLN A 146 39.15 2.08 -23.37
C GLN A 146 40.58 1.83 -22.84
N ASN A 147 40.81 2.07 -21.55
CA ASN A 147 42.10 1.80 -20.92
C ASN A 147 42.43 0.30 -20.94
N ILE A 148 41.48 -0.56 -20.56
CA ILE A 148 41.66 -2.01 -20.60
C ILE A 148 41.93 -2.50 -22.03
N SER A 149 41.30 -1.89 -23.05
CA SER A 149 41.58 -2.24 -24.44
C SER A 149 43.03 -1.98 -24.86
N MET A 150 43.70 -0.99 -24.25
CA MET A 150 45.13 -0.76 -24.45
C MET A 150 45.96 -1.87 -23.83
N ASP A 151 45.61 -2.35 -22.64
CA ASP A 151 46.29 -3.48 -21.99
C ASP A 151 46.13 -4.78 -22.80
N VAL A 152 44.94 -5.03 -23.36
CA VAL A 152 44.70 -6.13 -24.30
C VAL A 152 45.65 -6.02 -25.49
N LYS A 153 45.76 -4.83 -26.07
CA LYS A 153 46.65 -4.55 -27.21
C LYS A 153 48.12 -4.76 -26.87
N GLU A 154 48.56 -4.30 -25.70
CA GLU A 154 49.95 -4.46 -25.25
C GLU A 154 50.28 -5.94 -25.01
N LYS A 155 49.41 -6.68 -24.29
CA LYS A 155 49.63 -8.10 -24.00
C LYS A 155 49.69 -8.96 -25.25
N ILE A 156 48.77 -8.78 -26.20
CA ILE A 156 48.78 -9.60 -27.41
C ILE A 156 50.00 -9.30 -28.29
N LYS A 157 50.40 -8.03 -28.39
CA LYS A 157 51.62 -7.65 -29.11
C LYS A 157 52.86 -8.24 -28.45
N ALA A 158 53.01 -8.09 -27.13
CA ALA A 158 54.13 -8.66 -26.40
C ALA A 158 54.19 -10.20 -26.50
N ALA A 159 53.03 -10.88 -26.49
CA ALA A 159 52.97 -12.33 -26.65
C ALA A 159 53.39 -12.78 -28.05
N THR A 160 52.90 -12.09 -29.09
CA THR A 160 53.23 -12.42 -30.49
C THR A 160 54.70 -12.08 -30.84
N GLU A 161 55.27 -11.02 -30.27
CA GLU A 161 56.68 -10.65 -30.47
C GLU A 161 57.65 -11.64 -29.79
N LYS A 162 57.32 -12.10 -28.58
CA LYS A 162 58.17 -13.04 -27.81
C LYS A 162 58.25 -14.43 -28.43
N GLN A 163 57.24 -14.86 -29.18
CA GLN A 163 57.16 -16.23 -29.70
C GLN A 163 57.95 -16.47 -30.99
N ILE A 164 58.42 -15.42 -31.69
CA ILE A 164 59.14 -15.53 -32.98
C ILE A 164 60.65 -15.24 -32.84
N SER A 165 61.16 -15.08 -31.61
CA SER A 165 62.54 -14.63 -31.37
C SER A 165 63.62 -15.74 -31.40
N GLY A 166 63.40 -16.87 -32.10
CA GLY A 166 64.36 -17.99 -32.13
C GLY A 166 64.53 -18.62 -33.51
N ALA A 167 65.78 -18.67 -33.99
CA ALA A 167 66.21 -19.20 -35.29
C ALA A 167 65.94 -20.70 -35.54
N ASN A 168 65.16 -21.39 -34.69
CA ASN A 168 64.89 -22.83 -34.78
C ASN A 168 63.40 -23.21 -34.85
N ASN A 169 62.45 -22.27 -35.01
CA ASN A 169 61.02 -22.57 -35.21
C ASN A 169 60.41 -23.57 -34.20
N THR A 170 60.91 -23.65 -32.97
CA THR A 170 60.33 -24.53 -31.95
C THR A 170 59.26 -23.77 -31.17
N CYS A 171 57.99 -24.11 -31.40
CA CYS A 171 56.87 -23.57 -30.65
C CYS A 171 56.86 -24.15 -29.23
N SER A 172 57.18 -23.34 -28.22
CA SER A 172 57.23 -23.76 -26.82
C SER A 172 55.89 -23.65 -26.10
N THR A 173 54.84 -23.15 -26.77
CA THR A 173 53.49 -22.90 -26.24
C THR A 173 52.43 -23.73 -26.96
N LEU A 174 51.18 -23.67 -26.47
CA LEU A 174 50.06 -24.43 -27.02
C LEU A 174 49.73 -24.02 -28.46
N LEU A 175 49.84 -22.71 -28.75
CA LEU A 175 49.82 -22.15 -30.11
C LEU A 175 50.89 -21.05 -30.23
N CYS A 176 51.43 -20.89 -31.44
CA CYS A 176 52.36 -19.81 -31.79
C CYS A 176 51.75 -18.85 -32.80
N PHE A 177 52.05 -17.56 -32.62
CA PHE A 177 51.46 -16.49 -33.43
C PHE A 177 52.51 -15.73 -34.25
N ASP A 178 52.08 -15.19 -35.39
CA ASP A 178 52.86 -14.26 -36.21
C ASP A 178 52.55 -12.80 -35.81
N SER A 179 53.58 -12.06 -35.38
CA SER A 179 53.46 -10.68 -34.92
C SER A 179 53.14 -9.71 -36.07
N SER A 180 53.57 -10.02 -37.30
CA SER A 180 53.34 -9.16 -38.47
C SER A 180 51.87 -9.10 -38.90
N ALA A 181 51.08 -10.12 -38.53
CA ALA A 181 49.66 -10.23 -38.84
C ALA A 181 48.75 -9.82 -37.67
N THR A 182 49.32 -9.41 -36.53
CA THR A 182 48.55 -9.07 -35.34
C THR A 182 47.92 -7.68 -35.47
N GLN A 183 46.59 -7.63 -35.53
CA GLN A 183 45.82 -6.39 -35.62
C GLN A 183 44.81 -6.32 -34.48
N VAL A 184 44.70 -5.15 -33.86
CA VAL A 184 43.75 -4.90 -32.77
C VAL A 184 42.92 -3.68 -33.18
N GLN A 185 41.61 -3.87 -33.31
CA GLN A 185 40.68 -2.80 -33.61
C GLN A 185 40.24 -2.08 -32.33
N ASN A 186 39.47 -1.00 -32.49
CA ASN A 186 38.94 -0.23 -31.38
C ASN A 186 37.94 -1.07 -30.55
N VAL A 187 37.86 -0.78 -29.25
CA VAL A 187 36.89 -1.42 -28.36
C VAL A 187 35.46 -1.08 -28.77
N SER A 188 34.63 -2.11 -28.86
CA SER A 188 33.18 -1.98 -28.99
C SER A 188 32.54 -2.18 -27.62
N VAL A 189 32.05 -1.10 -27.03
CA VAL A 189 31.36 -1.14 -25.74
C VAL A 189 29.87 -1.33 -26.00
N LYS A 190 29.25 -2.34 -25.38
CA LYS A 190 27.79 -2.47 -25.45
C LYS A 190 27.16 -1.35 -24.64
N ASN A 191 26.32 -0.54 -25.30
CA ASN A 191 25.61 0.53 -24.62
C ASN A 191 24.71 -0.07 -23.53
N TYR A 192 24.99 0.28 -22.28
CA TYR A 192 24.22 -0.18 -21.14
C TYR A 192 23.40 0.98 -20.58
N ASN A 193 22.08 0.81 -20.61
CA ASN A 193 21.14 1.73 -20.01
C ASN A 193 20.55 1.11 -18.74
N PRO A 194 20.96 1.56 -17.54
CA PRO A 194 20.43 1.04 -16.29
C PRO A 194 18.92 1.21 -16.15
N GLU A 195 18.38 2.33 -16.65
CA GLU A 195 16.95 2.66 -16.56
C GLU A 195 16.10 1.70 -17.39
N GLU A 196 16.55 1.39 -18.61
CA GLU A 196 15.88 0.42 -19.47
C GLU A 196 15.94 -1.00 -18.89
N THR A 197 17.08 -1.37 -18.32
CA THR A 197 17.28 -2.66 -17.66
C THR A 197 16.35 -2.79 -16.44
N CYS A 198 16.29 -1.76 -15.60
CA CYS A 198 15.42 -1.68 -14.44
C CYS A 198 13.94 -1.84 -14.84
N LYS A 199 13.48 -1.10 -15.86
CA LYS A 199 12.10 -1.19 -16.38
C LYS A 199 11.78 -2.57 -16.96
N LYS A 200 12.73 -3.17 -17.67
CA LYS A 200 12.56 -4.51 -18.25
C LYS A 200 12.39 -5.58 -17.18
N VAL A 201 13.18 -5.53 -16.10
CA VAL A 201 13.09 -6.50 -15.00
C VAL A 201 11.81 -6.29 -14.19
N ALA A 202 11.40 -5.03 -13.96
CA ALA A 202 10.14 -4.69 -13.28
C ALA A 202 8.89 -5.23 -14.00
N GLY A 203 8.98 -5.43 -15.32
CA GLY A 203 7.89 -5.91 -16.17
C GLY A 203 6.87 -4.83 -16.51
N ASP A 204 6.07 -5.07 -17.55
CA ASP A 204 5.25 -4.04 -18.20
C ASP A 204 4.31 -3.30 -17.24
N VAL A 205 3.70 -4.02 -16.30
CA VAL A 205 2.69 -3.47 -15.37
C VAL A 205 3.28 -2.47 -14.38
N TYR A 206 4.49 -2.74 -13.88
CA TYR A 206 5.10 -1.96 -12.81
C TYR A 206 6.25 -1.08 -13.28
N SER A 207 6.74 -1.26 -14.51
CA SER A 207 7.88 -0.55 -15.09
C SER A 207 7.83 0.97 -14.90
N GLN A 208 6.66 1.58 -15.01
CA GLN A 208 6.47 3.02 -14.84
C GLN A 208 6.72 3.56 -13.42
N TYR A 209 6.70 2.68 -12.41
CA TYR A 209 6.92 3.02 -11.01
C TYR A 209 8.33 2.66 -10.52
N PHE A 210 9.18 2.10 -11.38
CA PHE A 210 10.57 1.81 -11.05
C PHE A 210 11.49 2.86 -11.65
N THR A 211 12.43 3.33 -10.83
CA THR A 211 13.42 4.35 -11.20
C THR A 211 14.80 3.94 -10.72
N VAL A 212 15.83 4.31 -11.47
CA VAL A 212 17.20 4.09 -11.06
C VAL A 212 17.71 5.23 -10.17
N GLU A 213 18.27 4.86 -9.03
CA GLU A 213 18.89 5.79 -8.07
C GLU A 213 20.29 5.31 -7.68
N HIS A 214 21.17 6.25 -7.34
CA HIS A 214 22.57 5.97 -6.98
C HIS A 214 22.83 6.35 -5.51
N LYS A 215 23.42 5.42 -4.75
CA LYS A 215 23.81 5.65 -3.35
C LYS A 215 25.04 4.84 -2.98
N ASN A 216 26.10 5.52 -2.51
CA ASN A 216 27.38 4.92 -2.14
C ASN A 216 27.98 4.06 -3.27
N ASP A 217 28.08 4.62 -4.48
CA ASP A 217 28.61 3.96 -5.70
C ASP A 217 27.88 2.67 -6.11
N LYS A 218 26.67 2.45 -5.58
CA LYS A 218 25.79 1.36 -5.96
C LYS A 218 24.54 1.89 -6.64
N LEU A 219 24.13 1.18 -7.68
CA LEU A 219 22.95 1.46 -8.47
C LEU A 219 21.76 0.65 -7.96
N TYR A 220 20.67 1.32 -7.63
CA TYR A 220 19.45 0.70 -7.12
C TYR A 220 18.31 0.92 -8.10
N CYS A 221 17.63 -0.16 -8.48
CA CYS A 221 16.37 -0.10 -9.20
C CYS A 221 15.24 -0.13 -8.16
N ILE A 222 14.63 1.02 -7.88
CA ILE A 222 13.76 1.21 -6.72
C ILE A 222 12.38 1.67 -7.13
N THR A 223 11.42 1.37 -6.26
CA THR A 223 10.10 2.00 -6.28
C THR A 223 10.09 3.22 -5.35
N PRO A 224 9.09 4.11 -5.47
CA PRO A 224 8.87 5.16 -4.49
C PRO A 224 8.70 4.64 -3.05
N CYS A 225 8.36 3.38 -2.84
CA CYS A 225 8.24 2.83 -1.50
C CYS A 225 9.57 2.52 -0.81
N MET A 226 10.69 2.47 -1.54
CA MET A 226 11.99 2.28 -0.90
C MET A 226 12.42 3.56 -0.20
N SER A 227 12.71 3.47 1.10
CA SER A 227 13.14 4.63 1.90
C SER A 227 14.59 5.06 1.64
N GLY A 228 14.89 6.35 1.86
CA GLY A 228 16.26 6.87 1.88
C GLY A 228 16.83 7.34 0.53
N PHE A 229 15.95 7.63 -0.43
CA PHE A 229 16.26 8.21 -1.74
C PHE A 229 15.40 9.46 -1.99
N LYS A 230 15.74 10.25 -3.01
CA LYS A 230 14.96 11.46 -3.36
C LYS A 230 13.60 11.11 -3.95
N ALA A 231 13.51 9.99 -4.67
CA ALA A 231 12.27 9.47 -5.24
C ALA A 231 11.35 8.77 -4.20
N SER A 232 11.78 8.66 -2.94
CA SER A 232 11.03 7.98 -1.88
C SER A 232 9.75 8.73 -1.50
N LEU A 233 8.64 8.01 -1.38
CA LEU A 233 7.37 8.46 -0.83
C LEU A 233 7.39 8.28 0.69
N GLU A 234 7.20 9.37 1.43
CA GLU A 234 7.15 9.36 2.89
C GLU A 234 5.72 9.13 3.39
N CYS A 235 5.50 7.97 4.03
CA CYS A 235 4.19 7.58 4.55
C CYS A 235 3.99 7.88 6.04
N ASN A 236 4.86 8.66 6.69
CA ASN A 236 4.80 8.99 8.12
C ASN A 236 4.43 7.78 9.01
N TYR A 237 3.19 7.74 9.52
CA TYR A 237 2.63 6.68 10.37
C TYR A 237 1.93 5.57 9.57
N GLY A 238 2.44 5.27 8.38
CA GLY A 238 1.91 4.28 7.45
C GLY A 238 3.01 3.46 6.79
N LYS A 239 2.62 2.36 6.16
CA LYS A 239 3.51 1.54 5.34
C LYS A 239 3.28 1.85 3.86
N CYS A 240 4.35 2.14 3.12
CA CYS A 240 4.24 2.25 1.67
C CYS A 240 4.09 0.86 1.04
N GLN A 241 3.15 0.73 0.11
CA GLN A 241 2.98 -0.47 -0.69
C GLN A 241 2.73 -0.08 -2.15
N LEU A 242 3.43 -0.76 -3.07
CA LEU A 242 3.20 -0.59 -4.50
C LEU A 242 2.06 -1.49 -4.97
N GLU A 243 0.98 -0.88 -5.46
CA GLU A 243 -0.15 -1.55 -6.10
C GLU A 243 -0.10 -1.38 -7.63
N ARG A 244 -0.99 -2.06 -8.36
CA ARG A 244 -1.09 -1.91 -9.83
C ARG A 244 -1.47 -0.50 -10.26
N SER A 245 -2.19 0.24 -9.41
CA SER A 245 -2.55 1.64 -9.63
C SER A 245 -1.44 2.62 -9.24
N GLY A 246 -0.37 2.15 -8.59
CA GLY A 246 0.75 2.96 -8.15
C GLY A 246 1.07 2.82 -6.66
N PRO A 247 2.06 3.59 -6.17
CA PRO A 247 2.47 3.57 -4.77
C PRO A 247 1.39 4.18 -3.89
N ARG A 248 1.08 3.53 -2.77
CA ARG A 248 0.09 3.99 -1.81
C ARG A 248 0.56 3.77 -0.38
N CYS A 249 0.28 4.74 0.48
CA CYS A 249 0.49 4.59 1.92
C CYS A 249 -0.71 3.89 2.57
N LEU A 250 -0.43 2.81 3.29
CA LEU A 250 -1.38 2.11 4.15
C LEU A 250 -1.20 2.59 5.58
N CYS A 251 -2.13 3.41 6.06
CA CYS A 251 -2.05 4.00 7.39
C CYS A 251 -2.22 2.92 8.46
N LEU A 252 -1.27 2.87 9.40
CA LEU A 252 -1.32 1.93 10.49
C LEU A 252 -2.41 2.37 11.47
N THR A 253 -3.15 1.41 12.01
CA THR A 253 -4.08 1.69 13.12
C THR A 253 -3.42 1.24 14.40
N THR A 254 -3.15 2.19 15.30
CA THR A 254 -2.58 1.90 16.63
C THR A 254 -3.70 1.80 17.65
N ASP A 255 -3.42 1.30 18.85
CA ASP A 255 -4.42 1.23 19.92
C ASP A 255 -4.88 2.63 20.37
N THR A 256 -4.07 3.66 20.13
CA THR A 256 -4.30 5.02 20.62
C THR A 256 -4.77 5.99 19.56
N HIS A 257 -4.45 5.78 18.27
CA HIS A 257 -4.75 6.73 17.20
C HIS A 257 -5.33 6.04 15.95
N TRP A 258 -6.18 6.76 15.23
CA TRP A 258 -6.48 6.49 13.82
C TRP A 258 -5.68 7.46 12.96
N TYR A 259 -4.89 6.93 12.03
CA TYR A 259 -4.16 7.74 11.06
C TYR A 259 -4.89 7.74 9.71
N SER A 260 -4.93 8.90 9.05
CA SER A 260 -5.59 9.12 7.76
C SER A 260 -4.81 10.15 6.92
N GLY A 261 -5.21 10.31 5.66
CA GLY A 261 -4.48 11.14 4.67
C GLY A 261 -3.76 10.28 3.64
N GLU A 262 -3.32 10.89 2.54
CA GLU A 262 -2.56 10.19 1.49
C GLU A 262 -1.17 9.77 1.96
N ALA A 263 -0.57 10.54 2.86
CA ALA A 263 0.74 10.28 3.49
C ALA A 263 0.63 9.88 4.97
N CYS A 264 -0.58 9.54 5.44
CA CYS A 264 -0.86 9.16 6.84
C CYS A 264 -0.37 10.19 7.88
N ASP A 265 -0.54 11.47 7.55
CA ASP A 265 -0.12 12.64 8.30
C ASP A 265 -1.13 13.09 9.37
N TRP A 266 -2.39 12.67 9.28
CA TRP A 266 -3.46 13.06 10.21
C TRP A 266 -3.74 11.97 11.24
N GLY A 267 -3.38 12.20 12.51
CA GLY A 267 -3.67 11.29 13.62
C GLY A 267 -4.78 11.80 14.55
N ILE A 268 -5.83 11.00 14.76
CA ILE A 268 -6.92 11.30 15.71
C ILE A 268 -6.85 10.32 16.88
N GLN A 269 -6.80 10.85 18.10
CA GLN A 269 -6.75 10.03 19.31
C GLN A 269 -8.10 9.31 19.56
N LYS A 270 -8.03 8.00 19.78
CA LYS A 270 -9.22 7.15 19.96
C LYS A 270 -10.02 7.50 21.20
N SER A 271 -9.34 7.76 22.32
CA SER A 271 -9.99 8.13 23.57
C SER A 271 -10.73 9.47 23.49
N LEU A 272 -10.31 10.40 22.62
CA LEU A 272 -11.04 11.64 22.39
C LEU A 272 -12.41 11.34 21.78
N VAL A 273 -12.45 10.51 20.74
CA VAL A 273 -13.70 10.13 20.07
C VAL A 273 -14.59 9.32 20.99
N TYR A 274 -14.06 8.31 21.69
CA TYR A 274 -14.83 7.54 22.66
C TYR A 274 -15.32 8.40 23.83
N GLY A 275 -14.52 9.36 24.28
CA GLY A 275 -14.90 10.31 25.34
C GLY A 275 -16.05 11.22 24.90
N LEU A 276 -15.98 11.80 23.70
CA LEU A 276 -17.04 12.66 23.17
C LEU A 276 -18.33 11.88 22.90
N VAL A 277 -18.24 10.70 22.29
CA VAL A 277 -19.42 9.85 22.04
C VAL A 277 -20.03 9.38 23.36
N GLY A 278 -19.21 8.95 24.32
CA GLY A 278 -19.67 8.53 25.64
C GLY A 278 -20.37 9.66 26.41
N ALA A 279 -19.79 10.86 26.42
CA ALA A 279 -20.40 12.03 27.04
C ALA A 279 -21.73 12.41 26.35
N GLY A 280 -21.78 12.39 25.02
CA GLY A 280 -23.01 12.66 24.26
C GLY A 280 -24.14 11.68 24.58
N VAL A 281 -23.83 10.39 24.66
CA VAL A 281 -24.80 9.35 25.06
C VAL A 281 -25.29 9.58 26.49
N ALA A 282 -24.40 9.92 27.43
CA ALA A 282 -24.77 10.19 28.81
C ALA A 282 -25.71 11.41 28.92
N VAL A 283 -25.43 12.50 28.20
CA VAL A 283 -26.31 13.69 28.17
C VAL A 283 -27.67 13.35 27.57
N LEU A 284 -27.70 12.58 26.49
CA LEU A 284 -28.96 12.15 25.86
C LEU A 284 -29.80 11.29 26.82
N LEU A 285 -29.18 10.38 27.58
CA LEU A 285 -29.86 9.60 28.61
C LEU A 285 -30.45 10.49 29.71
N VAL A 286 -29.71 11.51 30.17
CA VAL A 286 -30.22 12.46 31.17
C VAL A 286 -31.44 13.21 30.65
N ILE A 287 -31.42 13.67 29.40
CA ILE A 287 -32.56 14.35 28.77
C ILE A 287 -33.78 13.41 28.70
N LEU A 288 -33.58 12.15 28.30
CA LEU A 288 -34.68 11.16 28.28
C LEU A 288 -35.27 10.92 29.66
N VAL A 289 -34.44 10.83 30.71
CA VAL A 289 -34.92 10.70 32.09
C VAL A 289 -35.74 11.93 32.51
N ILE A 290 -35.29 13.14 32.18
CA ILE A 290 -36.02 14.37 32.46
C ILE A 290 -37.39 14.35 31.76
N LEU A 291 -37.44 14.01 30.46
CA LEU A 291 -38.69 13.92 29.69
C LEU A 291 -39.64 12.85 30.24
N LEU A 292 -39.12 11.71 30.70
CA LEU A 292 -39.91 10.68 31.38
C LEU A 292 -40.52 11.19 32.68
N VAL A 293 -39.73 11.89 33.51
CA VAL A 293 -40.23 12.48 34.77
C VAL A 293 -41.32 13.52 34.50
N PHE A 294 -41.11 14.41 33.53
CA PHE A 294 -42.12 15.39 33.13
C PHE A 294 -43.40 14.72 32.62
N SER A 295 -43.27 13.66 31.80
CA SER A 295 -44.41 12.90 31.29
C SER A 295 -45.20 12.22 32.42
N ILE A 296 -44.51 11.67 33.43
CA ILE A 296 -45.16 11.06 34.60
C ILE A 296 -45.87 12.14 35.44
N ARG A 297 -45.23 13.28 35.70
CA ARG A 297 -45.85 14.39 36.43
C ARG A 297 -47.10 14.90 35.71
N TYR A 298 -46.99 15.14 34.40
CA TYR A 298 -48.12 15.54 33.57
C TYR A 298 -49.26 14.51 33.61
N ARG A 299 -48.96 13.22 33.51
CA ARG A 299 -49.98 12.15 33.64
C ARG A 299 -50.61 12.12 35.03
N ARG A 300 -49.84 12.30 36.11
CA ARG A 300 -50.37 12.35 37.48
C ARG A 300 -51.27 13.57 37.69
N GLU A 301 -50.88 14.74 37.20
CA GLU A 301 -51.70 15.95 37.25
C GLU A 301 -52.98 15.78 36.40
N ALA A 302 -52.87 15.24 35.19
CA ALA A 302 -54.04 14.94 34.36
C ALA A 302 -54.97 13.89 35.01
N GLN A 303 -54.43 12.90 35.71
CA GLN A 303 -55.22 11.90 36.44
C GLN A 303 -55.87 12.49 37.70
N SER A 304 -55.19 13.38 38.42
CA SER A 304 -55.73 14.14 39.55
C SER A 304 -56.86 15.09 39.12
N GLN A 305 -56.70 15.74 37.97
CA GLN A 305 -57.75 16.53 37.34
C GLN A 305 -58.95 15.64 36.98
N ARG A 306 -58.72 14.45 36.38
CA ARG A 306 -59.79 13.49 36.07
C ARG A 306 -60.52 12.96 37.30
N SER A 307 -59.83 12.68 38.42
CA SER A 307 -60.49 12.26 39.66
C SER A 307 -61.31 13.39 40.28
N ARG A 308 -60.82 14.64 40.24
CA ARG A 308 -61.59 15.81 40.71
C ARG A 308 -62.87 16.04 39.88
N VAL A 309 -62.80 15.86 38.57
CA VAL A 309 -63.98 15.97 37.67
C VAL A 309 -64.95 14.80 37.91
N SER A 310 -64.44 13.59 38.14
CA SER A 310 -65.25 12.42 38.52
C SER A 310 -65.98 12.62 39.85
N ASP A 311 -65.29 13.13 40.87
CA ASP A 311 -65.89 13.41 42.18
C ASP A 311 -66.96 14.52 42.07
N LEU A 312 -66.74 15.54 41.25
CA LEU A 312 -67.72 16.60 40.97
C LEU A 312 -68.99 16.04 40.29
N TYR A 313 -68.84 15.14 39.30
CA TYR A 313 -69.97 14.48 38.66
C TYR A 313 -70.78 13.62 39.63
N LYS A 314 -70.11 12.96 40.58
CA LYS A 314 -70.75 12.13 41.61
C LYS A 314 -71.52 12.96 42.66
N TRP A 315 -71.03 14.15 43.00
CA TRP A 315 -71.76 15.12 43.83
C TRP A 315 -73.04 15.62 43.16
N ASN A 316 -73.00 15.86 41.84
CA ASN A 316 -74.19 16.27 41.08
C ASN A 316 -75.27 15.17 40.97
N GLU A 317 -74.90 13.89 41.04
CA GLU A 317 -75.87 12.79 41.06
C GLU A 317 -76.53 12.59 42.44
N GLU A 318 -75.86 12.96 43.54
CA GLU A 318 -76.41 12.84 44.90
C GLU A 318 -77.40 13.97 45.28
N GLU A 319 -77.42 15.09 44.56
CA GLU A 319 -78.40 16.18 44.75
C GLU A 319 -79.82 15.86 44.22
N GLY A 320 -80.02 14.70 43.58
CA GLY A 320 -81.32 14.25 43.08
C GLY A 320 -82.33 13.77 44.15
N ARG A 321 -82.00 13.78 45.45
CA ARG A 321 -82.88 13.27 46.51
C ARG A 321 -83.38 14.40 47.43
N SER A 322 -84.54 14.93 47.09
CA SER A 322 -85.18 16.09 47.69
C SER A 322 -85.52 15.91 49.19
N THR A 323 -84.95 16.75 50.05
CA THR A 323 -85.46 17.04 51.41
C THR A 323 -86.14 18.41 51.44
N PRO A 324 -87.30 18.60 52.11
CA PRO A 324 -88.03 19.87 52.05
C PRO A 324 -87.33 20.92 52.93
N GLY A 325 -86.87 22.03 52.33
CA GLY A 325 -86.53 23.24 53.08
C GLY A 325 -85.17 23.91 52.85
N SER A 326 -84.43 23.65 51.76
CA SER A 326 -83.21 24.43 51.46
C SER A 326 -83.27 25.13 50.09
N PHE A 327 -82.60 26.29 50.04
CA PHE A 327 -82.55 27.24 48.93
C PHE A 327 -82.06 26.62 47.62
N GLN A 328 -82.75 26.95 46.52
CA GLN A 328 -82.31 26.68 45.16
C GLN A 328 -81.23 27.69 44.75
N ASN A 329 -80.02 27.23 44.46
CA ASN A 329 -79.14 27.95 43.54
C ASN A 329 -79.53 27.52 42.13
N ILE A 330 -80.12 28.42 41.36
CA ILE A 330 -80.27 28.24 39.92
C ILE A 330 -78.87 28.42 39.32
N GLY A 331 -78.13 27.31 39.26
CA GLY A 331 -76.97 27.17 38.39
C GLY A 331 -77.46 27.05 36.95
N PHE A 332 -76.78 27.78 36.05
CA PHE A 332 -76.98 27.71 34.61
C PHE A 332 -76.91 26.26 34.11
N ASP A 333 -78.01 25.76 33.58
CA ASP A 333 -78.03 24.54 32.77
C ASP A 333 -77.53 24.88 31.36
N LEU A 334 -76.43 24.24 30.96
CA LEU A 334 -75.92 24.27 29.61
C LEU A 334 -76.90 23.51 28.72
N ARG A 335 -77.69 24.25 27.92
CA ARG A 335 -78.42 23.65 26.81
C ARG A 335 -77.42 23.37 25.70
N GLU A 336 -76.92 22.14 25.67
CA GLU A 336 -76.18 21.60 24.55
C GLU A 336 -77.17 21.40 23.40
N GLU A 337 -77.22 22.36 22.47
CA GLU A 337 -77.40 22.06 21.06
C GLU A 337 -77.05 23.26 20.16
N ARG A 338 -76.01 23.01 19.35
CA ARG A 338 -75.68 23.61 18.06
C ARG A 338 -74.79 24.86 18.04
N GLU A 339 -73.73 24.70 17.26
CA GLU A 339 -72.64 25.63 16.96
C GLU A 339 -73.10 27.06 16.70
N ASP A 340 -72.51 28.03 17.42
CA ASP A 340 -72.06 29.30 16.84
C ASP A 340 -71.22 30.07 17.87
N TYR A 341 -70.10 30.64 17.40
CA TYR A 341 -69.16 31.43 18.19
C TYR A 341 -69.84 32.69 18.73
N VAL A 342 -69.90 32.86 20.06
CA VAL A 342 -70.39 34.13 20.67
C VAL A 342 -69.34 34.74 21.60
N HIS A 343 -69.17 36.04 21.34
CA HIS A 343 -68.17 36.99 21.81
C HIS A 343 -68.19 37.23 23.32
N MET A 344 -67.01 37.18 23.94
CA MET A 344 -66.79 37.26 25.38
C MET A 344 -66.68 38.71 25.87
N ASP A 345 -67.75 39.52 25.76
CA ASP A 345 -67.68 40.93 26.21
C ASP A 345 -68.93 41.47 26.94
N SER A 346 -69.83 40.61 27.45
CA SER A 346 -71.06 41.06 28.14
C SER A 346 -71.19 40.66 29.61
N MET A 347 -70.16 40.06 30.23
CA MET A 347 -70.25 39.50 31.59
C MET A 347 -69.66 40.38 32.70
N TYR A 348 -69.15 41.59 32.40
CA TYR A 348 -68.48 42.46 33.38
C TYR A 348 -69.15 43.82 33.66
N SER A 349 -70.40 44.04 33.25
CA SER A 349 -71.02 45.38 33.34
C SER A 349 -71.85 45.70 34.59
N ASN A 350 -72.12 44.76 35.50
CA ASN A 350 -73.13 44.98 36.56
C ASN A 350 -72.65 44.79 38.01
N PHE A 351 -71.41 45.13 38.33
CA PHE A 351 -70.99 45.30 39.73
C PHE A 351 -70.66 46.75 40.02
N GLN A 352 -71.56 47.44 40.72
CA GLN A 352 -71.34 48.81 41.19
C GLN A 352 -71.47 48.84 42.72
N PRO A 353 -70.35 48.87 43.47
CA PRO A 353 -70.40 48.87 44.94
C PRO A 353 -70.87 50.24 45.46
N SER A 354 -71.88 50.24 46.33
CA SER A 354 -72.35 51.45 47.03
C SER A 354 -71.42 51.79 48.19
N LEU A 355 -70.67 52.90 48.09
CA LEU A 355 -69.68 53.34 49.08
C LEU A 355 -70.23 54.38 50.09
N ASN A 356 -71.55 54.51 50.22
CA ASN A 356 -72.19 55.59 51.00
C ASN A 356 -71.95 55.53 52.53
N ASN A 357 -71.37 54.45 53.05
CA ASN A 357 -71.11 54.26 54.48
C ASN A 357 -69.60 54.19 54.83
N ILE A 358 -68.72 54.62 53.93
CA ILE A 358 -67.27 54.63 54.17
C ILE A 358 -66.80 56.05 54.44
N ASP A 359 -66.34 56.31 55.66
CA ASP A 359 -65.69 57.56 56.06
C ASP A 359 -64.21 57.54 55.64
N PRO A 360 -63.79 58.35 54.64
CA PRO A 360 -62.45 58.30 54.08
C PRO A 360 -61.36 58.89 55.00
N GLU A 361 -61.71 59.60 56.08
CA GLU A 361 -60.72 60.17 57.01
C GLU A 361 -60.36 59.24 58.18
N ARG A 362 -61.04 58.09 58.30
CA ARG A 362 -60.82 57.16 59.41
C ARG A 362 -59.53 56.36 59.21
N LYS A 363 -58.44 56.78 59.86
CA LYS A 363 -57.18 56.01 59.90
C LYS A 363 -57.37 54.71 60.69
N ILE A 364 -57.31 53.58 60.00
CA ILE A 364 -57.31 52.25 60.59
C ILE A 364 -55.89 51.96 61.12
N GLN A 365 -55.74 51.82 62.44
CA GLN A 365 -54.51 51.28 63.03
C GLN A 365 -54.67 49.77 63.24
N ILE A 366 -53.92 48.99 62.48
CA ILE A 366 -53.87 47.52 62.63
C ILE A 366 -52.57 47.19 63.36
N GLN A 367 -52.65 46.50 64.49
CA GLN A 367 -51.44 46.02 65.17
C GLN A 367 -50.76 44.91 64.35
N ARG A 368 -49.43 44.96 64.28
CA ARG A 368 -48.61 44.00 63.54
C ARG A 368 -48.65 42.64 64.25
N PRO A 369 -49.14 41.56 63.61
CA PRO A 369 -49.12 40.23 64.21
C PRO A 369 -47.67 39.75 64.35
N GLN A 370 -47.33 39.19 65.52
CA GLN A 370 -46.03 38.57 65.77
C GLN A 370 -46.04 37.11 65.30
N VAL A 371 -45.00 36.73 64.56
CA VAL A 371 -44.76 35.37 64.10
C VAL A 371 -44.14 34.58 65.25
N VAL A 372 -44.83 33.56 65.75
CA VAL A 372 -44.25 32.59 66.68
C VAL A 372 -43.61 31.49 65.85
N MET A 373 -42.28 31.50 65.77
CA MET A 373 -41.52 30.35 65.27
C MET A 373 -41.40 29.32 66.38
N THR A 374 -41.97 28.13 66.17
CA THR A 374 -41.66 26.97 67.00
C THR A 374 -40.46 26.25 66.40
N ALA A 375 -39.39 26.18 67.17
CA ALA A 375 -38.16 25.45 66.84
C ALA A 375 -38.23 24.05 67.45
N LEU A 376 -38.16 23.01 66.60
CA LEU A 376 -37.34 21.80 66.72
C LEU A 376 -37.69 20.81 65.62
#